data_AF-A0A0D2EI91-F1
#
_entry.id   AF-A0A0D2EI91-F1
#
_cell.length_a   1.000
_cell.length_b   1.000
_cell.length_c   1.000
_cell.angle_alpha   90.00
_cell.angle_beta   90.00
_cell.angle_gamma   90.00
#
_symmetry.space_group_name_H-M   'P 1'
#
loop_
_entity.id
_entity.type
_entity.pdbx_description
1 polymer ?
#
loop_
_entity_poly.entity_id
_entity_poly.type
_entity_poly.pdbx_seq_one_letter_code
_entity_poly.pdbx_strand_id
1 'polypeptide(L)'
;MNPRPNKADPVLIVGAGVFGLGCALELAKRGYSNVTVFDRLAPPVPDGSSCDISRIVRSDYSDPFYAALAKEALQAWRTGPFRSFYHNSGFVLTSESLPDAFLEKLKGVLRGQNIPFEDFDSTAELKAKFPCLHEINADFGGYLNPNAGWADAAGAVGLLAALCTEKGVSIVTGPRGTVKSLRITKSGIEGVNVASGPPIMGSKVILATGAWTNALLDLTYAMSSSGQPVGFIQLTPEEAQTISQMPTLINMTTGFFVFPPTPGTNILKVACHGHGFETTIRAESTDQSISAPKRDSNNAASSFIPDSADAALRHGLRQVLPSFAEKPWMRRRLCWYTDTPEGNFVIDHHPSIQGLFIAAGGAGQEGTADGQREMEAAERPRNANAFCLQRWEPQRSGKEDIIEGRASSTVSKSRLCVERRFYNDTARRLELSASESTYYPLILYQQERVPDQDFVVGKCVGPVN
;
A
#
# COMPACT_ATOMS: atom_id res chain seq x y z
N MET A 1 4.65 21.68 27.66
CA MET A 1 5.36 20.49 27.16
C MET A 1 4.48 19.29 27.49
N ASN A 2 4.09 18.48 26.51
CA ASN A 2 3.48 17.19 26.82
C ASN A 2 4.55 16.29 27.45
N PRO A 3 4.27 15.60 28.57
CA PRO A 3 5.23 14.65 29.15
C PRO A 3 5.59 13.59 28.11
N ARG A 4 6.85 13.15 28.10
CA ARG A 4 7.28 12.04 27.23
C ARG A 4 6.40 10.81 27.57
N PRO A 5 5.92 10.07 26.56
CA PRO A 5 5.07 8.92 26.80
C PRO A 5 5.82 7.87 27.66
N ASN A 6 5.15 7.36 28.70
CA ASN A 6 5.68 6.24 29.47
C ASN A 6 5.65 4.98 28.59
N LYS A 7 6.80 4.32 28.47
CA LYS A 7 7.00 3.14 27.61
C LYS A 7 6.36 1.86 28.17
N ALA A 8 5.92 1.89 29.43
CA ALA A 8 5.14 0.82 30.04
C ALA A 8 3.62 0.97 29.81
N ASP A 9 3.16 2.13 29.35
CA ASP A 9 1.73 2.34 29.06
C ASP A 9 1.27 1.40 27.93
N PRO A 10 0.04 0.86 27.99
CA PRO A 10 -0.52 0.07 26.90
C PRO A 10 -0.56 0.83 25.57
N VAL A 11 -0.08 0.20 24.50
CA VAL A 11 -0.26 0.62 23.11
C VAL A 11 -1.05 -0.45 22.38
N LEU A 12 -2.24 -0.09 21.92
CA LEU A 12 -3.12 -0.99 21.15
C LEU A 12 -2.93 -0.71 19.66
N ILE A 13 -2.64 -1.74 18.88
CA ILE A 13 -2.47 -1.63 17.43
C ILE A 13 -3.58 -2.45 16.78
N VAL A 14 -4.37 -1.83 15.92
CA VAL A 14 -5.48 -2.49 15.22
C VAL A 14 -5.06 -2.77 13.78
N GLY A 15 -4.94 -4.05 13.43
CA GLY A 15 -4.45 -4.56 12.15
C GLY A 15 -3.08 -5.24 12.28
N ALA A 16 -2.99 -6.51 11.87
CA ALA A 16 -1.76 -7.31 11.83
C ALA A 16 -1.20 -7.43 10.40
N GLY A 17 -1.36 -6.38 9.60
CA GLY A 17 -0.67 -6.21 8.32
C GLY A 17 0.73 -5.62 8.49
N VAL A 18 1.37 -5.25 7.38
CA VAL A 18 2.75 -4.72 7.39
C VAL A 18 2.91 -3.45 8.25
N PHE A 19 1.97 -2.49 8.17
CA PHE A 19 2.04 -1.28 9.00
C PHE A 19 1.89 -1.60 10.49
N GLY A 20 0.88 -2.37 10.87
CA GLY A 20 0.62 -2.69 12.27
C GLY A 20 1.74 -3.50 12.91
N LEU A 21 2.23 -4.55 12.23
CA LEU A 21 3.34 -5.34 12.73
C LEU A 21 4.67 -4.58 12.68
N GLY A 22 4.90 -3.75 11.66
CA GLY A 22 6.07 -2.88 11.57
C GLY A 22 6.15 -1.88 12.73
N CYS A 23 5.05 -1.16 12.98
CA CYS A 23 4.88 -0.30 14.16
C CYS A 23 5.16 -1.07 15.46
N ALA A 24 4.58 -2.28 15.60
CA ALA A 24 4.72 -3.07 16.81
C ALA A 24 6.19 -3.49 17.09
N LEU A 25 6.88 -3.97 16.06
CA LEU A 25 8.28 -4.36 16.17
C LEU A 25 9.16 -3.16 16.55
N GLU A 26 8.93 -2.00 15.93
CA GLU A 26 9.72 -0.80 16.19
C GLU A 26 9.45 -0.20 17.56
N LEU A 27 8.20 -0.22 18.04
CA LEU A 27 7.86 0.10 19.43
C LEU A 27 8.62 -0.80 20.41
N ALA A 28 8.59 -2.12 20.18
CA ALA A 28 9.27 -3.06 21.06
C ALA A 28 10.81 -2.86 21.06
N LYS A 29 11.42 -2.63 19.90
CA LYS A 29 12.86 -2.28 19.78
C LYS A 29 13.22 -0.99 20.54
N ARG A 30 12.30 -0.02 20.57
CA ARG A 30 12.45 1.23 21.34
C ARG A 30 12.20 1.06 22.83
N GLY A 31 11.91 -0.14 23.31
CA GLY A 31 11.72 -0.45 24.73
C GLY A 31 10.31 -0.23 25.23
N TYR A 32 9.30 -0.14 24.35
CA TYR A 32 7.91 -0.26 24.78
C TYR A 32 7.63 -1.70 25.19
N SER A 33 7.12 -1.90 26.41
CA SER A 33 6.97 -3.23 27.00
C SER A 33 5.53 -3.73 27.03
N ASN A 34 4.58 -2.94 26.55
CA ASN A 34 3.14 -3.25 26.61
C ASN A 34 2.44 -2.95 25.28
N VAL A 35 2.82 -3.69 24.24
CA VAL A 35 2.30 -3.54 22.88
C VAL A 35 1.43 -4.74 22.54
N THR A 36 0.17 -4.49 22.14
CA THR A 36 -0.76 -5.54 21.70
C THR A 36 -1.31 -5.23 20.32
N VAL A 37 -1.15 -6.17 19.39
CA VAL A 37 -1.71 -6.13 18.04
C VAL A 37 -3.00 -6.94 18.00
N PHE A 38 -4.06 -6.38 17.43
CA PHE A 38 -5.36 -7.00 17.27
C PHE A 38 -5.67 -7.19 15.79
N ASP A 39 -6.05 -8.41 15.40
CA ASP A 39 -6.58 -8.67 14.07
C ASP A 39 -7.68 -9.73 14.13
N ARG A 40 -8.52 -9.76 13.09
CA ARG A 40 -9.55 -10.77 12.91
C ARG A 40 -8.96 -12.14 12.57
N LEU A 41 -7.80 -12.18 11.89
CA LEU A 41 -7.11 -13.42 11.50
C LEU A 41 -5.65 -13.41 11.99
N ALA A 42 -5.05 -14.59 12.11
CA ALA A 42 -3.64 -14.70 12.46
C ALA A 42 -2.76 -14.23 11.29
N PRO A 43 -1.68 -13.45 11.55
CA PRO A 43 -0.73 -13.10 10.52
C PRO A 43 0.05 -14.34 10.03
N PRO A 44 0.35 -14.44 8.73
CA PRO A 44 0.03 -13.47 7.67
C PRO A 44 -1.46 -13.48 7.29
N VAL A 45 -2.11 -12.31 7.38
CA VAL A 45 -3.58 -12.15 7.24
C VAL A 45 -4.01 -12.37 5.78
N PRO A 46 -4.71 -13.46 5.41
CA PRO A 46 -4.88 -13.89 4.02
C PRO A 46 -5.59 -12.93 3.06
N ASP A 47 -6.45 -12.07 3.58
CA ASP A 47 -7.19 -11.05 2.83
C ASP A 47 -6.63 -9.64 3.06
N GLY A 48 -5.52 -9.51 3.80
CA GLY A 48 -4.71 -8.31 3.84
C GLY A 48 -3.96 -8.10 2.51
N SER A 49 -3.83 -6.85 2.10
CA SER A 49 -2.97 -6.40 0.99
C SER A 49 -1.54 -6.94 1.10
N SER A 50 -0.97 -6.90 2.31
CA SER A 50 0.40 -7.29 2.58
C SER A 50 0.64 -8.80 2.51
N CYS A 51 -0.42 -9.62 2.44
CA CYS A 51 -0.31 -11.07 2.29
C CYS A 51 -0.56 -11.48 0.83
N ASP A 52 0.52 -11.84 0.13
CA ASP A 52 0.46 -12.41 -1.20
C ASP A 52 1.72 -13.23 -1.48
N ILE A 53 1.67 -14.10 -2.49
CA ILE A 53 2.83 -14.92 -2.90
C ILE A 53 3.96 -14.09 -3.51
N SER A 54 3.65 -12.89 -4.00
CA SER A 54 4.65 -11.98 -4.55
C SER A 54 4.18 -10.53 -4.53
N ARG A 55 5.11 -9.61 -4.29
CA ARG A 55 4.93 -8.16 -4.38
C ARG A 55 6.21 -7.53 -4.94
N ILE A 56 6.07 -6.43 -5.69
CA ILE A 56 7.21 -5.79 -6.38
C ILE A 56 8.03 -5.00 -5.36
N VAL A 57 9.34 -5.20 -5.36
CA VAL A 57 10.31 -4.42 -4.58
C VAL A 57 11.14 -3.59 -5.56
N ARG A 58 10.95 -2.27 -5.55
CA ARG A 58 11.63 -1.34 -6.46
C ARG A 58 11.84 0.02 -5.82
N SER A 59 12.73 0.84 -6.39
CA SER A 59 12.99 2.22 -5.95
C SER A 59 12.48 3.27 -6.95
N ASP A 60 11.61 2.84 -7.85
CA ASP A 60 11.22 3.54 -9.06
C ASP A 60 9.96 4.38 -8.84
N TYR A 61 10.16 5.57 -8.29
CA TYR A 61 9.09 6.50 -7.96
C TYR A 61 9.33 7.84 -8.65
N SER A 62 8.26 8.52 -9.07
CA SER A 62 8.36 9.83 -9.71
C SER A 62 8.44 10.98 -8.70
N ASP A 63 8.22 10.66 -7.42
CA ASP A 63 8.51 11.53 -6.29
C ASP A 63 9.89 11.18 -5.67
N PRO A 64 10.81 12.15 -5.56
CA PRO A 64 12.11 11.94 -4.93
C PRO A 64 12.04 11.44 -3.48
N PHE A 65 11.05 11.86 -2.70
CA PHE A 65 10.91 11.39 -1.31
C PHE A 65 10.68 9.88 -1.27
N TYR A 66 9.72 9.36 -2.04
CA TYR A 66 9.45 7.93 -2.11
C TYR A 66 10.57 7.15 -2.77
N ALA A 67 11.23 7.69 -3.80
CA ALA A 67 12.38 7.03 -4.41
C ALA A 67 13.53 6.83 -3.39
N ALA A 68 13.80 7.83 -2.55
CA ALA A 68 14.84 7.75 -1.53
C ALA A 68 14.47 6.74 -0.44
N LEU A 69 13.22 6.79 0.04
CA LEU A 69 12.71 5.84 1.02
C LEU A 69 12.76 4.40 0.49
N ALA A 70 12.31 4.18 -0.74
CA ALA A 70 12.31 2.89 -1.40
C ALA A 70 13.72 2.35 -1.68
N LYS A 71 14.69 3.24 -1.93
CA LYS A 71 16.11 2.88 -2.03
C LYS A 71 16.65 2.34 -0.69
N GLU A 72 16.32 2.97 0.44
CA GLU A 72 16.68 2.47 1.77
C GLU A 72 16.05 1.10 2.05
N ALA A 73 14.76 0.93 1.74
CA ALA A 73 14.07 -0.34 1.91
C ALA A 73 14.60 -1.47 1.03
N LEU A 74 14.93 -1.18 -0.22
CA LEU A 74 15.55 -2.15 -1.11
C LEU A 74 16.89 -2.65 -0.55
N GLN A 75 17.70 -1.78 0.07
CA GLN A 75 18.93 -2.21 0.72
C GLN A 75 18.68 -3.15 1.90
N ALA A 76 17.64 -2.89 2.68
CA ALA A 76 17.27 -3.75 3.80
C ALA A 76 16.65 -5.08 3.36
N TRP A 77 15.91 -5.12 2.26
CA TRP A 77 15.54 -6.38 1.61
C TRP A 77 16.77 -7.18 1.19
N ARG A 78 17.86 -6.54 0.77
CA ARG A 78 19.07 -7.22 0.29
C ARG A 78 20.01 -7.70 1.39
N THR A 79 19.99 -7.03 2.54
CA THR A 79 20.99 -7.23 3.61
C THR A 79 20.39 -7.63 4.96
N GLY A 80 19.09 -7.44 5.14
CA GLY A 80 18.39 -7.65 6.40
C GLY A 80 17.81 -9.05 6.60
N PRO A 81 17.02 -9.24 7.66
CA PRO A 81 16.45 -10.54 8.04
C PRO A 81 15.45 -11.04 6.99
N PHE A 82 14.94 -10.15 6.14
CA PHE A 82 14.00 -10.47 5.07
C PHE A 82 14.66 -10.90 3.75
N ARG A 83 16.00 -10.97 3.69
CA ARG A 83 16.76 -11.31 2.48
C ARG A 83 16.33 -12.60 1.82
N SER A 84 15.97 -13.62 2.60
CA SER A 84 15.53 -14.92 2.07
C SER A 84 14.23 -14.84 1.27
N PHE A 85 13.43 -13.79 1.46
CA PHE A 85 12.16 -13.60 0.75
C PHE A 85 12.29 -12.68 -0.46
N TYR A 86 13.44 -12.01 -0.64
CA TYR A 86 13.66 -11.10 -1.77
C TYR A 86 14.33 -11.82 -2.95
N HIS A 87 13.75 -11.64 -4.13
CA HIS A 87 14.20 -12.18 -5.40
C HIS A 87 14.54 -11.04 -6.35
N ASN A 88 15.83 -10.86 -6.61
CA ASN A 88 16.29 -9.89 -7.60
C ASN A 88 16.10 -10.44 -9.03
N SER A 89 14.90 -10.27 -9.57
CA SER A 89 14.57 -10.63 -10.96
C SER A 89 14.93 -9.55 -11.97
N GLY A 90 15.32 -8.36 -11.51
CA GLY A 90 15.16 -7.13 -12.29
C GLY A 90 13.69 -6.69 -12.34
N PHE A 91 13.50 -5.43 -12.72
CA PHE A 91 12.19 -4.80 -12.90
C PHE A 91 12.15 -4.03 -14.22
N VAL A 92 11.16 -4.31 -15.05
CA VAL A 92 10.95 -3.64 -16.34
C VAL A 92 9.68 -2.81 -16.28
N LEU A 93 9.79 -1.54 -16.66
CA LEU A 93 8.65 -0.63 -16.85
C LEU A 93 8.54 -0.33 -18.34
N THR A 94 7.43 -0.70 -18.97
CA THR A 94 7.14 -0.44 -20.39
C THR A 94 6.03 0.59 -20.56
N SER A 95 6.06 1.26 -21.71
CA SER A 95 4.96 2.05 -22.27
C SER A 95 4.83 1.71 -23.76
N GLU A 96 3.60 1.71 -24.26
CA GLU A 96 3.28 1.57 -25.69
C GLU A 96 3.26 2.94 -26.41
N SER A 97 3.40 4.05 -25.67
CA SER A 97 3.31 5.41 -26.19
C SER A 97 4.59 6.17 -25.89
N LEU A 98 5.52 6.22 -26.84
CA LEU A 98 6.77 6.98 -26.72
C LEU A 98 6.75 8.23 -27.63
N PRO A 99 7.26 9.39 -27.16
CA PRO A 99 7.79 9.63 -25.81
C PRO A 99 6.68 9.70 -24.75
N ASP A 100 6.99 9.21 -23.55
CA ASP A 100 6.09 9.22 -22.39
C ASP A 100 6.60 10.20 -21.32
N ALA A 101 5.84 11.28 -21.08
CA ALA A 101 6.25 12.34 -20.16
C ALA A 101 6.36 11.86 -18.69
N PHE A 102 5.53 10.90 -18.27
CA PHE A 102 5.61 10.33 -16.93
C PHE A 102 6.86 9.47 -16.79
N LEU A 103 7.15 8.64 -17.80
CA LEU A 103 8.35 7.82 -17.83
C LEU A 103 9.63 8.67 -17.77
N GLU A 104 9.69 9.78 -18.53
CA GLU A 104 10.84 10.69 -18.49
C GLU A 104 10.98 11.43 -17.16
N LYS A 105 9.86 11.83 -16.53
CA LYS A 105 9.88 12.38 -15.17
C LYS A 105 10.48 11.38 -14.17
N LEU A 106 10.02 10.12 -14.22
CA LEU A 106 10.51 9.06 -13.35
C LEU A 106 12.01 8.83 -13.57
N LYS A 107 12.45 8.67 -14.83
CA LYS A 107 13.88 8.55 -15.16
C LYS A 107 14.71 9.72 -14.65
N GLY A 108 14.17 10.94 -14.69
CA GLY A 108 14.78 12.13 -14.09
C GLY A 108 15.06 11.97 -12.59
N VAL A 109 14.11 11.42 -11.83
CA VAL A 109 14.30 11.12 -10.39
C VAL A 109 15.34 10.02 -10.19
N LEU A 110 15.30 8.95 -10.98
CA LEU A 110 16.30 7.87 -10.90
C LEU A 110 17.73 8.39 -11.11
N ARG A 111 17.94 9.22 -12.15
CA ARG A 111 19.23 9.88 -12.42
C ARG A 111 19.63 10.76 -11.24
N GLY A 112 18.72 11.60 -10.73
CA GLY A 112 18.97 12.50 -9.61
C GLY A 112 19.35 11.80 -8.29
N GLN A 113 18.93 10.54 -8.11
CA GLN A 113 19.24 9.75 -6.91
C GLN A 113 20.30 8.67 -7.12
N ASN A 114 20.95 8.64 -8.28
CA ASN A 114 21.91 7.60 -8.65
C ASN A 114 21.30 6.19 -8.47
N ILE A 115 20.06 6.00 -8.92
CA ILE A 115 19.43 4.68 -9.02
C ILE A 115 19.72 4.13 -10.42
N PRO A 116 20.42 2.99 -10.55
CA PRO A 116 20.76 2.42 -11.85
C PRO A 116 19.52 1.99 -12.64
N PHE A 117 19.49 2.33 -13.92
CA PHE A 117 18.55 1.78 -14.90
C PHE A 117 19.18 1.75 -16.30
N GLU A 118 18.63 0.91 -17.16
CA GLU A 118 19.04 0.72 -18.55
C GLU A 118 17.84 0.97 -19.46
N ASP A 119 17.90 2.03 -20.28
CA ASP A 119 16.88 2.32 -21.27
C ASP A 119 16.82 1.24 -22.37
N PHE A 120 15.65 1.05 -22.94
CA PHE A 120 15.46 0.35 -24.21
C PHE A 120 14.35 1.01 -25.01
N ASP A 121 14.55 1.10 -26.32
CA ASP A 121 13.64 1.81 -27.23
C ASP A 121 12.68 0.89 -27.98
N SER A 122 12.90 -0.43 -27.91
CA SER A 122 12.09 -1.41 -28.63
C SER A 122 11.94 -2.73 -27.88
N THR A 123 10.86 -3.45 -28.19
CA THR A 123 10.63 -4.82 -27.71
C THR A 123 11.76 -5.77 -28.09
N ALA A 124 12.45 -5.54 -29.22
CA ALA A 124 13.57 -6.37 -29.64
C ALA A 124 14.75 -6.31 -28.66
N GLU A 125 15.06 -5.13 -28.12
CA GLU A 125 16.10 -4.95 -27.10
C GLU A 125 15.72 -5.62 -25.77
N LEU A 126 14.45 -5.52 -25.37
CA LEU A 126 13.94 -6.23 -24.20
C LEU A 126 14.07 -7.75 -24.36
N LYS A 127 13.70 -8.29 -25.53
CA LYS A 127 13.84 -9.73 -25.86
C LYS A 127 15.30 -10.19 -25.90
N ALA A 128 16.21 -9.33 -26.36
CA ALA A 128 17.64 -9.65 -26.37
C ALA A 128 18.19 -9.81 -24.94
N LYS A 129 17.71 -8.99 -23.99
CA LYS A 129 18.06 -9.11 -22.56
C LYS A 129 17.37 -10.28 -21.88
N PHE A 130 16.11 -10.55 -22.23
CA PHE A 130 15.31 -11.64 -21.67
C PHE A 130 14.75 -12.55 -22.78
N PRO A 131 15.54 -13.51 -23.28
CA PRO A 131 15.10 -14.41 -24.37
C PRO A 131 13.84 -15.22 -24.05
N CYS A 132 13.54 -15.46 -22.76
CA CYS A 132 12.29 -16.09 -22.34
C CYS A 132 11.03 -15.28 -22.74
N LEU A 133 11.15 -13.98 -22.99
CA LEU A 133 10.08 -13.09 -23.43
C LEU A 133 9.95 -13.00 -24.96
N HIS A 134 10.51 -13.96 -25.71
CA HIS A 134 10.47 -13.99 -27.18
C HIS A 134 9.07 -13.87 -27.79
N GLU A 135 8.02 -14.26 -27.07
CA GLU A 135 6.62 -14.22 -27.51
C GLU A 135 5.94 -12.83 -27.41
N ILE A 136 6.56 -11.83 -26.78
CA ILE A 136 5.96 -10.48 -26.69
C ILE A 136 5.64 -9.96 -28.09
N ASN A 137 4.39 -9.59 -28.35
CA ASN A 137 3.94 -9.11 -29.66
C ASN A 137 3.68 -7.59 -29.70
N ALA A 138 3.56 -6.95 -28.54
CA ALA A 138 3.39 -5.52 -28.42
C ALA A 138 4.71 -4.77 -28.66
N ASP A 139 4.60 -3.54 -29.15
CA ASP A 139 5.73 -2.63 -29.30
C ASP A 139 5.89 -1.81 -28.04
N PHE A 140 6.99 -2.02 -27.33
CA PHE A 140 7.29 -1.42 -26.04
C PHE A 140 8.62 -0.70 -26.11
N GLY A 141 8.68 0.47 -25.49
CA GLY A 141 9.93 1.01 -24.95
C GLY A 141 9.80 1.26 -23.46
N GLY A 142 10.91 1.58 -22.80
CA GLY A 142 10.94 1.61 -21.36
C GLY A 142 12.33 1.62 -20.78
N TYR A 143 12.45 1.08 -19.57
CA TYR A 143 13.74 0.82 -18.95
C TYR A 143 13.71 -0.43 -18.06
N LEU A 144 14.89 -0.97 -17.79
CA LEU A 144 15.17 -2.03 -16.82
C LEU A 144 15.87 -1.44 -15.59
N ASN A 145 15.34 -1.67 -14.40
CA ASN A 145 16.07 -1.52 -13.14
C ASN A 145 16.62 -2.90 -12.69
N PRO A 146 17.95 -3.13 -12.76
CA PRO A 146 18.55 -4.42 -12.42
C PRO A 146 18.67 -4.69 -10.91
N ASN A 147 18.37 -3.70 -10.08
CA ASN A 147 18.42 -3.82 -8.62
C ASN A 147 17.06 -4.11 -7.99
N ALA A 148 15.98 -4.04 -8.77
CA ALA A 148 14.61 -4.25 -8.31
C ALA A 148 14.15 -5.69 -8.64
N GLY A 149 13.03 -6.09 -8.07
CA GLY A 149 12.49 -7.43 -8.28
C GLY A 149 11.21 -7.64 -7.52
N TRP A 150 11.07 -8.78 -6.85
CA TRP A 150 9.88 -9.09 -6.06
C TRP A 150 10.24 -9.79 -4.76
N ALA A 151 9.28 -9.85 -3.83
CA ALA A 151 9.44 -10.58 -2.59
C ALA A 151 8.22 -11.47 -2.28
N ASP A 152 8.47 -12.61 -1.66
CA ASP A 152 7.44 -13.41 -0.97
C ASP A 152 6.90 -12.60 0.22
N ALA A 153 5.78 -11.92 -0.03
CA ALA A 153 5.20 -11.00 0.93
C ALA A 153 4.56 -11.72 2.12
N ALA A 154 3.87 -12.85 1.89
CA ALA A 154 3.29 -13.66 2.94
C ALA A 154 4.38 -14.23 3.86
N GLY A 155 5.47 -14.77 3.30
CA GLY A 155 6.63 -15.24 4.06
C GLY A 155 7.28 -14.12 4.89
N ALA A 156 7.51 -12.95 4.28
CA ALA A 156 8.08 -11.81 4.98
C ALA A 156 7.20 -11.27 6.12
N VAL A 157 5.88 -11.19 5.93
CA VAL A 157 4.92 -10.83 6.99
C VAL A 157 4.91 -11.89 8.10
N GLY A 158 5.02 -13.17 7.75
CA GLY A 158 5.16 -14.25 8.72
C GLY A 158 6.41 -14.08 9.60
N LEU A 159 7.56 -13.78 8.99
CA LEU A 159 8.78 -13.46 9.76
C LEU A 159 8.60 -12.20 10.61
N LEU A 160 7.96 -11.15 10.08
CA LEU A 160 7.72 -9.92 10.83
C LEU A 160 6.88 -10.18 12.09
N ALA A 161 5.82 -11.00 11.98
CA ALA A 161 5.03 -11.42 13.12
C ALA A 161 5.85 -12.23 14.15
N ALA A 162 6.71 -13.14 13.68
CA ALA A 162 7.60 -13.91 14.56
C ALA A 162 8.58 -13.00 15.33
N LEU A 163 9.17 -12.01 14.66
CA LEU A 163 10.05 -11.02 15.29
C LEU A 163 9.31 -10.16 16.32
N CYS A 164 8.05 -9.80 16.07
CA CYS A 164 7.20 -9.13 17.07
C CYS A 164 7.03 -10.00 18.33
N THR A 165 6.66 -11.27 18.16
CA THR A 165 6.48 -12.20 19.28
C THR A 165 7.78 -12.43 20.06
N GLU A 166 8.91 -12.58 19.38
CA GLU A 166 10.24 -12.70 20.01
C GLU A 166 10.57 -11.47 20.87
N LYS A 167 10.13 -10.28 20.46
CA LYS A 167 10.29 -9.02 21.22
C LYS A 167 9.23 -8.79 22.29
N GLY A 168 8.34 -9.75 22.54
CA GLY A 168 7.32 -9.68 23.60
C GLY A 168 6.04 -8.94 23.20
N VAL A 169 5.83 -8.66 21.92
CA VAL A 169 4.56 -8.12 21.42
C VAL A 169 3.47 -9.20 21.53
N SER A 170 2.33 -8.84 22.11
CA SER A 170 1.16 -9.71 22.13
C SER A 170 0.37 -9.58 20.83
N ILE A 171 -0.01 -10.69 20.20
CA ILE A 171 -0.87 -10.71 19.01
C ILE A 171 -2.15 -11.45 19.36
N VAL A 172 -3.29 -10.77 19.28
CA VAL A 172 -4.61 -11.28 19.65
C VAL A 172 -5.47 -11.39 18.39
N THR A 173 -5.94 -12.61 18.11
CA THR A 173 -6.63 -12.94 16.85
C THR A 173 -8.03 -13.52 17.08
N GLY A 174 -8.79 -13.75 16.01
CA GLY A 174 -10.15 -14.31 16.09
C GLY A 174 -11.14 -13.35 16.73
N PRO A 175 -12.28 -13.82 17.29
CA PRO A 175 -13.32 -12.93 17.84
C PRO A 175 -12.83 -11.94 18.90
N ARG A 176 -11.78 -12.29 19.67
CA ARG A 176 -11.16 -11.39 20.66
C ARG A 176 -10.26 -10.34 20.01
N GLY A 177 -9.66 -10.67 18.87
CA GLY A 177 -8.82 -9.77 18.06
C GLY A 177 -9.62 -8.90 17.06
N THR A 178 -10.85 -9.29 16.73
CA THR A 178 -11.70 -8.53 15.82
C THR A 178 -12.22 -7.26 16.49
N VAL A 179 -11.59 -6.12 16.20
CA VAL A 179 -12.09 -4.80 16.61
C VAL A 179 -13.31 -4.40 15.79
N LYS A 180 -14.39 -4.00 16.48
CA LYS A 180 -15.68 -3.61 15.89
C LYS A 180 -15.88 -2.09 15.84
N SER A 181 -15.32 -1.36 16.82
CA SER A 181 -15.34 0.10 16.87
C SER A 181 -14.29 0.64 17.85
N LEU A 182 -13.88 1.89 17.62
CA LEU A 182 -13.06 2.66 18.55
C LEU A 182 -13.91 3.15 19.73
N ARG A 183 -13.31 3.25 20.92
CA ARG A 183 -13.94 3.89 22.08
C ARG A 183 -13.37 5.28 22.25
N ILE A 184 -14.18 6.28 21.90
CA ILE A 184 -13.77 7.69 21.87
C ILE A 184 -14.64 8.46 22.87
N THR A 185 -14.01 9.24 23.73
CA THR A 185 -14.68 10.15 24.68
C THR A 185 -14.26 11.59 24.41
N LYS A 186 -14.79 12.55 25.20
CA LYS A 186 -14.39 13.95 25.12
C LYS A 186 -12.90 14.18 25.40
N SER A 187 -12.24 13.27 26.12
CA SER A 187 -10.81 13.35 26.45
C SER A 187 -9.91 12.62 25.44
N GLY A 188 -10.46 12.01 24.40
CA GLY A 188 -9.71 11.27 23.38
C GLY A 188 -10.06 9.77 23.35
N ILE A 189 -9.12 8.97 22.86
CA ILE A 189 -9.28 7.52 22.78
C ILE A 189 -9.19 6.89 24.19
N GLU A 190 -10.06 5.93 24.48
CA GLU A 190 -10.03 5.15 25.74
C GLU A 190 -9.81 3.64 25.52
N GLY A 191 -9.91 3.17 24.27
CA GLY A 191 -9.72 1.77 23.94
C GLY A 191 -10.46 1.34 22.68
N VAL A 192 -10.75 0.04 22.59
CA VAL A 192 -11.45 -0.58 21.45
C VAL A 192 -12.53 -1.56 21.92
N ASN A 193 -13.64 -1.61 21.20
CA ASN A 193 -14.65 -2.65 21.34
C ASN A 193 -14.29 -3.81 20.42
N VAL A 194 -14.31 -5.04 20.95
CA VAL A 194 -13.98 -6.26 20.22
C VAL A 194 -15.22 -7.14 20.03
N ALA A 195 -15.20 -8.06 19.07
CA ALA A 195 -16.36 -8.90 18.75
C ALA A 195 -16.72 -9.89 19.87
N SER A 196 -15.80 -10.22 20.77
CA SER A 196 -16.06 -11.08 21.93
C SER A 196 -15.36 -10.62 23.20
N GLY A 197 -16.11 -10.60 24.31
CA GLY A 197 -15.65 -10.21 25.65
C GLY A 197 -15.71 -8.70 25.94
N PRO A 198 -15.22 -8.25 27.10
CA PRO A 198 -15.26 -6.84 27.49
C PRO A 198 -14.30 -5.99 26.63
N PRO A 199 -14.53 -4.68 26.51
CA PRO A 199 -13.62 -3.78 25.80
C PRO A 199 -12.16 -3.87 26.27
N ILE A 200 -11.23 -3.60 25.35
CA ILE A 200 -9.81 -3.45 25.68
C ILE A 200 -9.52 -1.98 25.89
N MET A 201 -9.05 -1.62 27.09
CA MET A 201 -8.77 -0.24 27.46
C MET A 201 -7.33 0.15 27.11
N GLY A 202 -7.16 1.38 26.62
CA GLY A 202 -5.86 1.94 26.25
C GLY A 202 -6.00 3.37 25.71
N SER A 203 -5.16 4.29 26.21
CA SER A 203 -5.16 5.71 25.81
C SER A 203 -4.26 6.00 24.60
N LYS A 204 -3.66 4.97 24.00
CA LYS A 204 -2.85 5.03 22.78
C LYS A 204 -3.30 3.92 21.84
N VAL A 205 -3.85 4.32 20.69
CA VAL A 205 -4.31 3.39 19.65
C VAL A 205 -3.68 3.76 18.32
N ILE A 206 -3.06 2.77 17.67
CA ILE A 206 -2.60 2.87 16.28
C ILE A 206 -3.61 2.15 15.40
N LEU A 207 -4.24 2.88 14.48
CA LEU A 207 -5.17 2.33 13.51
C LEU A 207 -4.42 2.01 12.21
N ALA A 208 -4.13 0.73 11.99
CA ALA A 208 -3.37 0.20 10.86
C ALA A 208 -4.19 -0.86 10.09
N THR A 209 -5.45 -0.56 9.82
CA THR A 209 -6.43 -1.51 9.25
C THR A 209 -6.58 -1.44 7.73
N GLY A 210 -5.67 -0.76 7.03
CA GLY A 210 -5.64 -0.69 5.57
C GLY A 210 -7.01 -0.36 4.97
N ALA A 211 -7.49 -1.19 4.04
CA ALA A 211 -8.76 -1.02 3.36
C ALA A 211 -10.01 -0.99 4.27
N TRP A 212 -9.89 -1.41 5.55
CA TRP A 212 -10.96 -1.35 6.55
C TRP A 212 -10.92 -0.09 7.42
N THR A 213 -9.97 0.84 7.21
CA THR A 213 -9.81 2.05 8.04
C THR A 213 -11.11 2.86 8.11
N ASN A 214 -11.73 3.13 6.95
CA ASN A 214 -13.00 3.85 6.86
C ASN A 214 -14.18 3.13 7.55
N ALA A 215 -14.08 1.82 7.80
CA ALA A 215 -15.11 1.05 8.51
C ALA A 215 -15.02 1.19 10.04
N LEU A 216 -13.94 1.77 10.57
CA LEU A 216 -13.72 1.99 12.00
C LEU A 216 -13.64 3.47 12.37
N LEU A 217 -13.26 4.33 11.42
CA LEU A 217 -13.15 5.77 11.57
C LEU A 217 -13.46 6.43 10.23
N ASP A 218 -14.38 7.40 10.20
CA ASP A 218 -14.68 8.13 8.96
C ASP A 218 -13.49 9.01 8.55
N LEU A 219 -12.75 8.55 7.55
CA LEU A 219 -11.70 9.29 6.84
C LEU A 219 -12.04 9.40 5.34
N THR A 220 -13.31 9.32 4.97
CA THR A 220 -13.76 9.32 3.57
C THR A 220 -13.42 10.61 2.82
N TYR A 221 -13.14 11.69 3.56
CA TYR A 221 -12.65 12.97 3.03
C TYR A 221 -11.16 12.95 2.65
N ALA A 222 -10.37 11.98 3.15
CA ALA A 222 -8.93 11.89 2.95
C ALA A 222 -8.52 10.65 2.15
N MET A 223 -9.30 9.57 2.23
CA MET A 223 -8.94 8.31 1.62
C MET A 223 -10.14 7.44 1.25
N SER A 224 -9.99 6.60 0.23
CA SER A 224 -11.00 5.64 -0.22
C SER A 224 -10.38 4.27 -0.47
N SER A 225 -11.11 3.19 -0.23
CA SER A 225 -10.61 1.84 -0.51
C SER A 225 -11.01 1.38 -1.91
N SER A 226 -10.06 0.81 -2.65
CA SER A 226 -10.28 0.25 -3.98
C SER A 226 -9.72 -1.17 -4.08
N GLY A 227 -10.39 -2.02 -4.85
CA GLY A 227 -9.93 -3.38 -5.15
C GLY A 227 -9.29 -3.44 -6.54
N GLN A 228 -8.11 -4.04 -6.65
CA GLN A 228 -7.44 -4.30 -7.93
C GLN A 228 -7.46 -5.78 -8.30
N PRO A 229 -7.71 -6.13 -9.56
CA PRO A 229 -7.76 -7.52 -9.99
C PRO A 229 -6.39 -8.18 -9.99
N VAL A 230 -6.35 -9.40 -9.44
CA VAL A 230 -5.18 -10.27 -9.43
C VAL A 230 -5.62 -11.66 -9.90
N GLY A 231 -4.84 -12.26 -10.79
CA GLY A 231 -5.03 -13.60 -11.32
C GLY A 231 -3.83 -14.49 -11.05
N PHE A 232 -4.10 -15.78 -10.84
CA PHE A 232 -3.09 -16.80 -10.58
C PHE A 232 -3.30 -17.97 -11.53
N ILE A 233 -2.25 -18.42 -12.20
CA ILE A 233 -2.24 -19.58 -13.09
C ILE A 233 -1.25 -20.59 -12.53
N GLN A 234 -1.68 -21.84 -12.39
CA GLN A 234 -0.77 -22.94 -12.07
C GLN A 234 -0.07 -23.38 -13.37
N LEU A 235 1.25 -23.27 -13.41
CA LEU A 235 2.07 -23.78 -14.51
C LEU A 235 2.56 -25.20 -14.20
N THR A 236 2.85 -25.97 -15.24
CA THR A 236 3.69 -27.17 -15.07
C THR A 236 5.14 -26.75 -14.76
N PRO A 237 5.98 -27.64 -14.20
CA PRO A 237 7.41 -27.35 -14.00
C PRO A 237 8.13 -26.93 -15.29
N GLU A 238 7.80 -27.57 -16.42
CA GLU A 238 8.38 -27.27 -17.72
C GLU A 238 7.98 -25.87 -18.20
N GLU A 239 6.69 -25.53 -18.09
CA GLU A 239 6.16 -24.20 -18.42
C GLU A 239 6.78 -23.10 -17.54
N ALA A 240 6.91 -23.35 -16.23
CA ALA A 240 7.54 -22.39 -15.33
C ALA A 240 9.02 -22.19 -15.65
N GLN A 241 9.72 -23.26 -16.03
CA GLN A 241 11.14 -23.20 -16.37
C GLN A 241 11.40 -22.28 -17.58
N THR A 242 10.53 -22.28 -18.60
CA THR A 242 10.72 -21.47 -19.82
C THR A 242 10.74 -19.97 -19.55
N ILE A 243 10.05 -19.51 -18.50
CA ILE A 243 9.95 -18.09 -18.12
C ILE A 243 10.53 -17.78 -16.74
N SER A 244 11.25 -18.72 -16.12
CA SER A 244 11.81 -18.57 -14.77
C SER A 244 12.78 -17.40 -14.61
N GLN A 245 13.44 -16.98 -15.70
CA GLN A 245 14.42 -15.88 -15.73
C GLN A 245 13.83 -14.54 -16.17
N MET A 246 12.50 -14.45 -16.36
CA MET A 246 11.87 -13.19 -16.72
C MET A 246 12.03 -12.16 -15.59
N PRO A 247 12.01 -10.85 -15.89
CA PRO A 247 11.93 -9.84 -14.86
C PRO A 247 10.49 -9.72 -14.34
N THR A 248 10.32 -9.00 -13.24
CA THR A 248 9.02 -8.42 -12.94
C THR A 248 8.75 -7.35 -13.99
N LEU A 249 7.59 -7.35 -14.62
CA LEU A 249 7.28 -6.43 -15.71
C LEU A 249 5.98 -5.70 -15.45
N ILE A 250 5.95 -4.40 -15.74
CA ILE A 250 4.74 -3.58 -15.76
C ILE A 250 4.63 -2.86 -17.09
N ASN A 251 3.48 -2.99 -17.72
CA ASN A 251 3.06 -2.11 -18.80
C ASN A 251 2.21 -0.99 -18.24
N MET A 252 2.75 0.23 -18.22
CA MET A 252 2.05 1.38 -17.66
C MET A 252 0.83 1.79 -18.48
N THR A 253 0.86 1.56 -19.81
CA THR A 253 -0.24 1.95 -20.70
C THR A 253 -1.53 1.19 -20.36
N THR A 254 -1.40 -0.09 -20.03
CA THR A 254 -2.56 -0.95 -19.69
C THR A 254 -2.75 -1.16 -18.20
N GLY A 255 -1.75 -0.84 -17.38
CA GLY A 255 -1.73 -1.16 -15.95
C GLY A 255 -1.42 -2.62 -15.64
N PHE A 256 -1.15 -3.45 -16.66
CA PHE A 256 -0.86 -4.86 -16.48
C PHE A 256 0.52 -5.06 -15.88
N PHE A 257 0.63 -6.00 -14.94
CA PHE A 257 1.90 -6.43 -14.41
C PHE A 257 1.96 -7.93 -14.12
N VAL A 258 3.16 -8.48 -14.24
CA VAL A 258 3.44 -9.91 -14.13
C VAL A 258 4.73 -10.15 -13.36
N PHE A 259 4.73 -11.24 -12.60
CA PHE A 259 5.87 -11.72 -11.83
C PHE A 259 6.45 -12.97 -12.47
N PRO A 260 7.74 -13.27 -12.27
CA PRO A 260 8.28 -14.58 -12.56
C PRO A 260 7.49 -15.66 -11.80
N PRO A 261 7.35 -16.89 -12.33
CA PRO A 261 6.70 -17.98 -11.61
C PRO A 261 7.34 -18.19 -10.23
N THR A 262 6.51 -18.32 -9.20
CA THR A 262 7.00 -18.49 -7.82
C THR A 262 7.79 -19.79 -7.69
N PRO A 263 9.06 -19.76 -7.26
CA PRO A 263 9.88 -20.96 -7.10
C PRO A 263 9.22 -22.00 -6.17
N GLY A 264 9.32 -23.27 -6.54
CA GLY A 264 8.77 -24.40 -5.76
C GLY A 264 7.25 -24.62 -5.91
N THR A 265 6.48 -23.59 -6.27
CA THR A 265 5.02 -23.74 -6.51
C THR A 265 4.63 -23.58 -7.98
N ASN A 266 5.46 -22.98 -8.82
CA ASN A 266 5.22 -22.75 -10.25
C ASN A 266 3.95 -21.92 -10.51
N ILE A 267 3.55 -21.06 -9.57
CA ILE A 267 2.39 -20.20 -9.73
C ILE A 267 2.81 -18.92 -10.47
N LEU A 268 2.18 -18.65 -11.60
CA LEU A 268 2.29 -17.39 -12.31
C LEU A 268 1.24 -16.40 -11.77
N LYS A 269 1.70 -15.28 -11.22
CA LYS A 269 0.84 -14.19 -10.76
C LYS A 269 0.83 -13.06 -11.79
N VAL A 270 -0.37 -12.60 -12.12
CA VAL A 270 -0.61 -11.38 -12.90
C VAL A 270 -1.60 -10.48 -12.18
N ALA A 271 -1.54 -9.20 -12.47
CA ALA A 271 -2.47 -8.22 -11.93
C ALA A 271 -2.62 -7.05 -12.90
N CYS A 272 -3.65 -6.25 -12.67
CA CYS A 272 -3.84 -5.00 -13.39
C CYS A 272 -4.16 -3.91 -12.38
N HIS A 273 -3.48 -2.77 -12.53
CA HIS A 273 -3.73 -1.57 -11.74
C HIS A 273 -4.42 -0.52 -12.62
N GLY A 274 -5.54 0.00 -12.16
CA GLY A 274 -6.25 1.11 -12.79
C GLY A 274 -7.05 1.89 -11.76
N HIS A 275 -8.21 2.43 -12.17
CA HIS A 275 -9.11 3.14 -11.23
C HIS A 275 -9.58 2.28 -10.05
N GLY A 276 -9.49 0.96 -10.17
CA GLY A 276 -9.94 0.01 -9.15
C GLY A 276 -11.45 -0.17 -9.15
N PHE A 277 -11.89 -1.11 -8.32
CA PHE A 277 -13.28 -1.48 -8.15
C PHE A 277 -13.76 -1.13 -6.76
N GLU A 278 -14.94 -0.52 -6.66
CA GLU A 278 -15.60 -0.25 -5.39
C GLU A 278 -16.45 -1.43 -4.92
N THR A 279 -16.66 -1.52 -3.61
CA THR A 279 -17.66 -2.41 -3.02
C THR A 279 -18.33 -1.67 -1.90
N THR A 280 -19.56 -1.26 -2.14
CA THR A 280 -20.33 -0.46 -1.20
C THR A 280 -20.79 -1.31 -0.02
N ILE A 281 -20.36 -0.94 1.18
CA ILE A 281 -20.82 -1.50 2.43
C ILE A 281 -21.34 -0.40 3.36
N ARG A 282 -22.30 -0.75 4.24
CA ARG A 282 -22.69 0.11 5.35
C ARG A 282 -21.73 -0.16 6.52
N ALA A 283 -20.91 0.82 6.87
CA ALA A 283 -20.04 0.75 8.03
C ALA A 283 -20.86 0.87 9.32
N GLU A 284 -20.94 -0.21 10.10
CA GLU A 284 -21.71 -0.26 11.36
C GLU A 284 -21.26 0.79 12.38
N SER A 285 -19.96 1.12 12.39
CA SER A 285 -19.37 2.01 13.42
C SER A 285 -19.60 3.50 13.15
N THR A 286 -19.69 3.90 11.87
CA THR A 286 -19.84 5.29 11.44
C THR A 286 -21.23 5.57 10.88
N ASP A 287 -22.03 4.52 10.63
CA ASP A 287 -23.30 4.57 9.92
C ASP A 287 -23.20 5.28 8.56
N GLN A 288 -22.12 4.99 7.82
CA GLN A 288 -21.86 5.55 6.50
C GLN A 288 -21.76 4.47 5.43
N SER A 289 -22.07 4.86 4.19
CA SER A 289 -21.83 4.03 3.01
C SER A 289 -20.42 4.28 2.50
N ILE A 290 -19.57 3.26 2.52
CA ILE A 290 -18.15 3.36 2.13
C ILE A 290 -17.80 2.28 1.11
N SER A 291 -16.75 2.51 0.32
CA SER A 291 -16.08 1.42 -0.39
C SER A 291 -15.12 0.72 0.55
N ALA A 292 -15.28 -0.59 0.74
CA ALA A 292 -14.37 -1.43 1.51
C ALA A 292 -14.61 -2.92 1.22
N PRO A 293 -13.61 -3.78 1.44
CA PRO A 293 -13.82 -5.22 1.49
C PRO A 293 -14.80 -5.59 2.60
N LYS A 294 -15.65 -6.59 2.35
CA LYS A 294 -16.51 -7.17 3.38
C LYS A 294 -15.65 -7.74 4.51
N ARG A 295 -15.92 -7.33 5.76
CA ARG A 295 -15.16 -7.79 6.95
C ARG A 295 -15.32 -9.28 7.22
N ASP A 296 -16.55 -9.77 7.11
CA ASP A 296 -16.95 -11.10 7.60
C ASP A 296 -16.95 -12.17 6.48
N SER A 297 -16.47 -11.82 5.29
CA SER A 297 -16.30 -12.74 4.17
C SER A 297 -14.94 -12.53 3.52
N ASN A 298 -14.16 -13.60 3.36
CA ASN A 298 -12.86 -13.53 2.70
C ASN A 298 -13.02 -13.51 1.17
N ASN A 299 -12.71 -12.38 0.53
CA ASN A 299 -12.77 -12.25 -0.92
C ASN A 299 -11.66 -13.03 -1.66
N ALA A 300 -10.61 -13.47 -0.96
CA ALA A 300 -9.62 -14.39 -1.53
C ALA A 300 -10.19 -15.80 -1.73
N ALA A 301 -11.30 -16.14 -1.06
CA ALA A 301 -11.96 -17.44 -1.19
C ALA A 301 -13.02 -17.48 -2.31
N SER A 302 -13.62 -16.34 -2.67
CA SER A 302 -14.73 -16.32 -3.65
C SER A 302 -14.30 -16.46 -5.10
N SER A 303 -13.00 -16.36 -5.40
CA SER A 303 -12.42 -16.37 -6.76
C SER A 303 -13.05 -15.38 -7.75
N PHE A 304 -13.76 -14.37 -7.24
CA PHE A 304 -14.55 -13.44 -8.03
C PHE A 304 -13.76 -12.18 -8.37
N ILE A 305 -13.86 -11.77 -9.65
CA ILE A 305 -13.53 -10.44 -10.16
C ILE A 305 -14.56 -10.06 -11.24
N PRO A 306 -14.79 -8.76 -11.51
CA PRO A 306 -15.66 -8.34 -12.62
C PRO A 306 -15.13 -8.77 -13.99
N ASP A 307 -16.02 -8.98 -14.96
CA ASP A 307 -15.66 -9.46 -16.30
C ASP A 307 -14.69 -8.51 -17.03
N SER A 308 -14.85 -7.19 -16.86
CA SER A 308 -13.90 -6.20 -17.38
C SER A 308 -12.51 -6.33 -16.78
N ALA A 309 -12.43 -6.74 -15.51
CA ALA A 309 -11.18 -6.99 -14.81
C ALA A 309 -10.49 -8.26 -15.33
N ASP A 310 -11.27 -9.33 -15.56
CA ASP A 310 -10.76 -10.54 -16.20
C ASP A 310 -10.25 -10.26 -17.61
N ALA A 311 -11.03 -9.53 -18.42
CA ALA A 311 -10.65 -9.13 -19.77
C ALA A 311 -9.34 -8.33 -19.78
N ALA A 312 -9.14 -7.43 -18.82
CA ALA A 312 -7.90 -6.66 -18.68
C ALA A 312 -6.69 -7.56 -18.35
N LEU A 313 -6.82 -8.50 -17.41
CA LEU A 313 -5.76 -9.48 -17.10
C LEU A 313 -5.41 -10.35 -18.32
N ARG A 314 -6.43 -10.83 -19.03
CA ARG A 314 -6.27 -11.63 -20.26
C ARG A 314 -5.62 -10.83 -21.39
N HIS A 315 -5.98 -9.56 -21.54
CA HIS A 315 -5.40 -8.67 -22.53
C HIS A 315 -3.89 -8.48 -22.29
N GLY A 316 -3.49 -8.14 -21.06
CA GLY A 316 -2.07 -7.98 -20.75
C GLY A 316 -1.27 -9.29 -20.86
N LEU A 317 -1.88 -10.44 -20.50
CA LEU A 317 -1.27 -11.75 -20.79
C LEU A 317 -1.05 -11.97 -22.28
N ARG A 318 -2.01 -11.63 -23.15
CA ARG A 318 -1.84 -11.75 -24.62
C ARG A 318 -0.73 -10.86 -25.17
N GLN A 319 -0.43 -9.74 -24.49
CA GLN A 319 0.67 -8.86 -24.88
C GLN A 319 2.03 -9.39 -24.44
N VAL A 320 2.13 -9.91 -23.21
CA VAL A 320 3.41 -10.22 -22.57
C VAL A 320 3.77 -11.71 -22.62
N LEU A 321 2.80 -12.60 -22.44
CA LEU A 321 2.96 -14.05 -22.36
C LEU A 321 1.79 -14.79 -23.04
N PRO A 322 1.65 -14.68 -24.37
CA PRO A 322 0.48 -15.16 -25.10
C PRO A 322 0.22 -16.67 -24.95
N SER A 323 1.26 -17.51 -24.84
CA SER A 323 1.09 -18.96 -24.61
C SER A 323 0.37 -19.30 -23.30
N PHE A 324 0.35 -18.40 -22.31
CA PHE A 324 -0.37 -18.61 -21.04
C PHE A 324 -1.71 -17.87 -20.98
N ALA A 325 -2.04 -17.07 -22.00
CA ALA A 325 -3.15 -16.13 -21.95
C ALA A 325 -4.53 -16.76 -21.83
N GLU A 326 -4.71 -17.99 -22.31
CA GLU A 326 -6.00 -18.71 -22.25
C GLU A 326 -6.00 -19.86 -21.22
N LYS A 327 -4.92 -20.02 -20.43
CA LYS A 327 -4.88 -21.05 -19.37
C LYS A 327 -5.94 -20.77 -18.31
N PRO A 328 -6.54 -21.82 -17.70
CA PRO A 328 -7.54 -21.62 -16.65
C PRO A 328 -6.91 -20.91 -15.45
N TRP A 329 -7.69 -20.03 -14.83
CA TRP A 329 -7.30 -19.42 -13.58
C TRP A 329 -7.34 -20.46 -12.46
N MET A 330 -6.24 -20.63 -11.74
CA MET A 330 -6.21 -21.36 -10.48
C MET A 330 -7.01 -20.60 -9.42
N ARG A 331 -6.83 -19.27 -9.39
CA ARG A 331 -7.51 -18.36 -8.47
C ARG A 331 -7.54 -16.96 -9.06
N ARG A 332 -8.53 -16.16 -8.68
CA ARG A 332 -8.58 -14.72 -8.92
C ARG A 332 -9.09 -14.01 -7.68
N ARG A 333 -8.77 -12.74 -7.48
CA ARG A 333 -9.36 -11.95 -6.41
C ARG A 333 -9.19 -10.46 -6.66
N LEU A 334 -9.97 -9.66 -5.96
CA LEU A 334 -9.63 -8.26 -5.73
C LEU A 334 -8.63 -8.16 -4.58
N CYS A 335 -7.49 -7.50 -4.81
CA CYS A 335 -6.59 -7.09 -3.77
C CYS A 335 -6.95 -5.66 -3.36
N TRP A 336 -7.28 -5.46 -2.08
CA TRP A 336 -7.72 -4.17 -1.58
C TRP A 336 -6.58 -3.36 -0.98
N TYR A 337 -6.63 -2.05 -1.15
CA TYR A 337 -5.81 -1.09 -0.41
C TYR A 337 -6.57 0.24 -0.32
N THR A 338 -5.95 1.23 0.33
CA THR A 338 -6.54 2.54 0.54
C THR A 338 -5.78 3.61 -0.22
N ASP A 339 -6.48 4.30 -1.13
CA ASP A 339 -5.96 5.39 -1.95
C ASP A 339 -6.20 6.74 -1.30
N THR A 340 -5.20 7.63 -1.37
CA THR A 340 -5.32 9.06 -1.09
C THR A 340 -5.25 9.84 -2.40
N PRO A 341 -5.71 11.12 -2.45
CA PRO A 341 -5.76 11.90 -3.70
C PRO A 341 -4.44 11.98 -4.48
N GLU A 342 -3.33 11.93 -3.75
CA GLU A 342 -1.96 12.06 -4.28
C GLU A 342 -1.17 10.75 -4.16
N GLY A 343 -1.79 9.67 -3.66
CA GLY A 343 -1.13 8.39 -3.42
C GLY A 343 -0.15 8.38 -2.25
N ASN A 344 -0.21 9.39 -1.38
CA ASN A 344 0.60 9.49 -0.17
C ASN A 344 0.09 8.63 0.99
N PHE A 345 1.00 8.15 1.84
CA PHE A 345 0.63 7.54 3.10
C PHE A 345 -0.04 8.55 4.05
N VAL A 346 -0.91 8.03 4.91
CA VAL A 346 -1.47 8.78 6.05
C VAL A 346 -0.89 8.21 7.33
N ILE A 347 0.11 8.91 7.84
CA ILE A 347 0.92 8.53 8.99
C ILE A 347 0.96 9.74 9.93
N ASP A 348 -0.04 9.86 10.81
CA ASP A 348 -0.10 10.99 11.73
C ASP A 348 -1.06 10.72 12.91
N HIS A 349 -0.95 11.56 13.94
CA HIS A 349 -1.96 11.68 14.98
C HIS A 349 -3.26 12.25 14.43
N HIS A 350 -4.39 11.77 14.96
CA HIS A 350 -5.66 12.43 14.74
C HIS A 350 -5.69 13.78 15.50
N PRO A 351 -6.04 14.90 14.87
CA PRO A 351 -5.94 16.27 15.37
C PRO A 351 -7.01 16.56 16.41
N SER A 352 -8.12 15.81 16.41
CA SER A 352 -9.22 15.98 17.35
C SER A 352 -9.41 14.79 18.30
N ILE A 353 -8.79 13.63 18.03
CA ILE A 353 -8.92 12.44 18.88
C ILE A 353 -7.55 12.19 19.51
N GLN A 354 -7.36 12.74 20.71
CA GLN A 354 -6.09 12.57 21.43
C GLN A 354 -5.80 11.08 21.66
N GLY A 355 -4.55 10.68 21.40
CA GLY A 355 -4.07 9.31 21.59
C GLY A 355 -4.35 8.36 20.42
N LEU A 356 -5.02 8.82 19.37
CA LEU A 356 -5.23 8.05 18.14
C LEU A 356 -4.18 8.43 17.09
N PHE A 357 -3.48 7.43 16.58
CA PHE A 357 -2.53 7.53 15.47
C PHE A 357 -3.05 6.70 14.29
N ILE A 358 -2.92 7.20 13.08
CA ILE A 358 -3.35 6.53 11.84
C ILE A 358 -2.10 6.12 11.08
N ALA A 359 -2.06 4.86 10.64
CA ALA A 359 -1.06 4.32 9.73
C ALA A 359 -1.78 3.62 8.57
N ALA A 360 -2.14 4.39 7.54
CA ALA A 360 -2.98 3.96 6.43
C ALA A 360 -2.58 4.67 5.12
N GLY A 361 -3.47 4.67 4.12
CA GLY A 361 -3.23 5.36 2.84
C GLY A 361 -2.18 4.67 1.98
N GLY A 362 -2.08 3.35 2.09
CA GLY A 362 -1.05 2.56 1.46
C GLY A 362 -0.98 2.66 -0.07
N ALA A 363 -2.04 3.05 -0.77
CA ALA A 363 -2.10 3.36 -2.21
C ALA A 363 -1.45 2.29 -3.12
N GLY A 364 -1.60 1.02 -2.76
CA GLY A 364 -0.95 -0.11 -3.44
C GLY A 364 0.50 -0.38 -3.03
N GLN A 365 1.13 0.58 -2.32
CA GLN A 365 2.53 0.61 -1.87
C GLN A 365 2.81 -0.05 -0.51
N GLU A 366 1.84 -0.79 0.00
CA GLU A 366 1.87 -1.38 1.34
C GLU A 366 2.94 -2.45 1.45
N GLY A 367 4.13 -1.98 1.79
CA GLY A 367 5.22 -2.81 2.25
C GLY A 367 6.26 -2.05 3.03
N THR A 368 6.03 -0.81 3.47
CA THR A 368 7.11 0.15 3.74
C THR A 368 7.87 0.04 5.06
N ALA A 369 9.04 0.68 5.00
CA ALA A 369 10.19 0.67 5.88
C ALA A 369 9.93 1.25 7.26
N ASP A 370 8.80 1.94 7.35
CA ASP A 370 8.84 3.29 7.89
C ASP A 370 8.41 3.34 9.35
N GLY A 371 8.16 2.17 9.97
CA GLY A 371 7.95 2.04 11.42
C GLY A 371 9.03 2.74 12.25
N GLN A 372 10.22 2.95 11.68
CA GLN A 372 11.32 3.69 12.29
C GLN A 372 11.20 5.22 12.22
N ARG A 373 10.63 5.84 11.19
CA ARG A 373 10.42 7.31 11.18
C ARG A 373 9.02 7.69 11.65
N GLU A 374 8.03 6.82 11.44
CA GLU A 374 6.65 6.89 11.96
C GLU A 374 6.61 7.23 13.46
N MET A 375 7.47 6.56 14.24
CA MET A 375 7.52 6.72 15.69
C MET A 375 8.24 7.99 16.16
N GLU A 376 9.18 8.54 15.38
CA GLU A 376 9.80 9.83 15.72
C GLU A 376 8.84 11.00 15.56
N ALA A 377 7.91 10.93 14.60
CA ALA A 377 6.80 11.88 14.49
C ALA A 377 5.81 11.71 15.66
N ALA A 378 5.55 10.47 16.08
CA ALA A 378 4.63 10.20 17.18
C ALA A 378 5.13 10.67 18.57
N GLU A 379 6.45 10.69 18.78
CA GLU A 379 7.10 11.04 20.06
C GLU A 379 7.42 12.54 20.22
N ARG A 380 7.33 13.38 19.17
CA ARG A 380 7.70 14.80 19.24
C ARG A 380 6.59 15.68 19.85
N PRO A 381 6.91 16.54 20.86
CA PRO A 381 6.03 17.62 21.27
C PRO A 381 5.86 18.61 20.12
N ARG A 382 4.65 19.16 19.96
CA ARG A 382 4.30 20.23 19.01
C ARG A 382 5.37 21.34 19.01
N ASN A 383 6.29 21.33 18.04
CA ASN A 383 6.94 22.47 17.37
C ASN A 383 8.22 22.06 16.59
N ALA A 384 8.16 22.32 15.28
CA ALA A 384 9.22 22.68 14.32
C ALA A 384 10.43 21.74 14.01
N ASN A 385 10.49 21.41 12.71
CA ASN A 385 11.62 21.09 11.82
C ASN A 385 11.92 19.61 11.49
N ALA A 386 11.75 19.33 10.17
CA ALA A 386 11.92 18.09 9.40
C ALA A 386 10.95 16.96 9.79
N PHE A 387 9.91 16.58 9.02
CA PHE A 387 9.66 16.56 7.57
C PHE A 387 8.23 17.05 7.24
N CYS A 388 8.04 17.66 6.06
CA CYS A 388 6.74 18.11 5.56
C CYS A 388 5.84 16.92 5.17
N LEU A 389 5.06 16.42 6.12
CA LEU A 389 3.74 15.84 5.85
C LEU A 389 2.75 17.02 5.78
N GLN A 390 1.80 17.00 4.84
CA GLN A 390 0.79 18.06 4.73
C GLN A 390 0.10 18.23 6.10
N ARG A 391 0.11 19.47 6.61
CA ARG A 391 -0.61 19.82 7.83
C ARG A 391 -2.10 19.59 7.58
N TRP A 392 -2.73 18.70 8.35
CA TRP A 392 -4.18 18.53 8.29
C TRP A 392 -4.88 19.78 8.82
N GLU A 393 -5.54 20.54 7.93
CA GLU A 393 -6.46 21.62 8.28
C GLU A 393 -7.85 21.34 7.66
N PRO A 394 -8.84 20.87 8.44
CA PRO A 394 -10.20 20.77 7.96
C PRO A 394 -10.87 22.14 7.97
N GLN A 395 -11.08 22.76 6.80
CA GLN A 395 -12.02 23.87 6.69
C GLN A 395 -13.43 23.32 6.40
N ARG A 396 -14.30 23.36 7.41
CA ARG A 396 -15.75 23.36 7.20
C ARG A 396 -16.20 24.80 7.01
N SER A 397 -16.49 25.23 5.78
CA SER A 397 -17.23 26.47 5.57
C SER A 397 -18.72 26.14 5.57
N GLY A 398 -19.38 26.32 6.72
CA GLY A 398 -20.82 26.45 6.80
C GLY A 398 -21.20 27.94 6.77
N LYS A 399 -22.09 28.32 5.86
CA LYS A 399 -23.26 29.19 6.09
C LYS A 399 -24.07 29.29 4.80
N GLU A 400 -25.30 28.79 4.89
CA GLU A 400 -26.39 29.11 3.98
C GLU A 400 -26.74 30.59 4.16
N ASP A 401 -26.82 31.34 3.07
CA ASP A 401 -27.67 32.52 2.98
C ASP A 401 -28.65 32.28 1.83
N ILE A 402 -29.92 32.17 2.21
CA ILE A 402 -31.08 32.04 1.34
C ILE A 402 -31.31 33.40 0.68
N ILE A 403 -31.28 33.46 -0.65
CA ILE A 403 -31.96 34.49 -1.44
C ILE A 403 -32.74 33.79 -2.55
N GLU A 404 -34.06 33.90 -2.50
CA GLU A 404 -35.00 33.40 -3.50
C GLU A 404 -34.75 34.02 -4.88
N GLY A 405 -34.82 33.22 -5.95
CA GLY A 405 -34.96 33.77 -7.30
C GLY A 405 -34.53 32.89 -8.47
N ARG A 406 -35.49 32.12 -9.00
CA ARG A 406 -35.60 31.57 -10.37
C ARG A 406 -34.56 30.53 -10.85
N ALA A 407 -35.14 29.44 -11.34
CA ALA A 407 -34.51 28.29 -11.97
C ALA A 407 -33.66 28.65 -13.20
N SER A 408 -32.42 28.16 -13.21
CA SER A 408 -31.79 27.66 -14.43
C SER A 408 -30.74 26.60 -14.05
N SER A 409 -30.72 25.53 -14.83
CA SER A 409 -29.84 24.36 -14.68
C SER A 409 -28.38 24.73 -14.93
N THR A 410 -27.55 24.70 -13.90
CA THR A 410 -26.08 24.62 -14.04
C THR A 410 -25.49 24.13 -12.71
N VAL A 411 -24.96 22.90 -12.68
CA VAL A 411 -24.18 22.41 -11.53
C VAL A 411 -22.80 23.05 -11.61
N SER A 412 -22.54 24.04 -10.75
CA SER A 412 -21.21 24.65 -10.61
C SER A 412 -20.26 23.67 -9.91
N LYS A 413 -19.19 23.27 -10.58
CA LYS A 413 -18.06 22.56 -9.96
C LYS A 413 -17.23 23.56 -9.13
N SER A 414 -17.34 23.51 -7.80
CA SER A 414 -16.38 24.17 -6.91
C SER A 414 -15.07 23.37 -6.91
N ARG A 415 -13.98 24.03 -7.35
CA ARG A 415 -12.61 23.50 -7.27
C ARG A 415 -12.10 23.63 -5.84
N LEU A 416 -11.66 22.51 -5.24
CA LEU A 416 -10.77 22.53 -4.09
C LEU A 416 -9.37 22.88 -4.57
N CYS A 417 -8.81 23.97 -4.04
CA CYS A 417 -7.46 24.42 -4.31
C CYS A 417 -6.68 24.35 -2.98
N VAL A 418 -5.62 23.55 -2.92
CA VAL A 418 -4.66 23.55 -1.82
C VAL A 418 -3.49 24.42 -2.26
N GLU A 419 -3.36 25.64 -1.71
CA GLU A 419 -2.25 26.55 -2.02
C GLU A 419 -0.95 26.11 -1.31
N ARG A 420 0.15 25.97 -2.07
CA ARG A 420 1.51 25.91 -1.53
C ARG A 420 1.96 27.31 -1.13
N ARG A 421 2.34 27.53 0.13
CA ARG A 421 3.19 28.67 0.52
C ARG A 421 4.54 28.16 1.03
N PHE A 422 5.60 28.58 0.34
CA PHE A 422 6.99 28.38 0.78
C PHE A 422 7.40 29.53 1.70
N TYR A 423 7.96 29.20 2.86
CA TYR A 423 8.81 30.11 3.63
C TYR A 423 10.20 29.47 3.72
N ASN A 424 11.18 30.16 3.14
CA ASN A 424 12.59 29.84 3.32
C ASN A 424 13.01 30.32 4.72
N ASP A 425 13.57 29.43 5.52
CA ASP A 425 14.45 29.89 6.59
C ASP A 425 15.66 28.96 6.79
N THR A 426 16.74 29.59 7.26
CA THR A 426 18.12 29.24 6.94
C THR A 426 18.79 28.49 8.09
N ALA A 427 19.54 27.42 7.76
CA ALA A 427 20.70 26.84 8.47
C ALA A 427 20.58 26.32 9.92
N ARG A 428 21.04 25.07 10.15
CA ARG A 428 22.32 24.73 10.83
C ARG A 428 22.53 23.21 10.93
N ARG A 429 23.73 22.76 10.54
CA ARG A 429 24.26 21.40 10.76
C ARG A 429 24.48 21.16 12.26
N LEU A 430 24.02 20.01 12.75
CA LEU A 430 24.50 19.38 13.98
C LEU A 430 24.78 17.91 13.67
N GLU A 431 26.06 17.55 13.68
CA GLU A 431 26.54 16.17 13.65
C GLU A 431 26.19 15.50 14.97
N LEU A 432 25.54 14.33 14.91
CA LEU A 432 25.36 13.44 16.06
C LEU A 432 25.81 12.04 15.67
N SER A 433 26.65 11.47 16.55
CA SER A 433 27.37 10.22 16.43
C SER A 433 26.45 9.00 16.26
N ALA A 434 26.78 8.17 15.27
CA ALA A 434 26.15 6.88 15.05
C ALA A 434 26.47 5.90 16.19
N SER A 435 25.44 5.39 16.85
CA SER A 435 25.49 4.10 17.56
C SER A 435 24.87 3.04 16.64
N GLU A 436 25.61 1.98 16.36
CA GLU A 436 25.20 0.85 15.53
C GLU A 436 23.95 0.17 16.10
N SER A 437 22.79 0.45 15.50
CA SER A 437 21.61 -0.41 15.59
C SER A 437 21.19 -0.76 14.17
N THR A 438 21.24 -2.04 13.82
CA THR A 438 20.94 -2.50 12.47
C THR A 438 19.43 -2.38 12.20
N TYR A 439 19.10 -1.51 11.24
CA TYR A 439 17.74 -1.10 10.87
C TYR A 439 17.23 -1.92 9.67
N TYR A 440 15.99 -2.44 9.73
CA TYR A 440 15.46 -3.33 8.69
C TYR A 440 14.10 -2.89 8.12
N PRO A 441 14.11 -2.08 7.06
CA PRO A 441 12.92 -1.74 6.30
C PRO A 441 12.46 -2.77 5.24
N LEU A 442 11.15 -2.92 5.05
CA LEU A 442 10.49 -3.58 3.91
C LEU A 442 9.95 -2.45 2.99
N ILE A 443 9.78 -2.52 1.66
CA ILE A 443 8.90 -1.63 0.81
C ILE A 443 8.30 -2.46 -0.32
N LEU A 444 7.01 -2.23 -0.67
CA LEU A 444 6.33 -2.90 -1.79
C LEU A 444 5.35 -1.99 -2.59
N TYR A 445 5.86 -1.32 -3.64
CA TYR A 445 5.25 -0.80 -4.91
C TYR A 445 4.02 0.14 -5.00
N GLN A 446 4.19 1.32 -5.63
CA GLN A 446 3.12 2.14 -6.26
C GLN A 446 3.11 2.01 -7.78
N GLN A 447 1.94 2.03 -8.44
CA GLN A 447 1.81 2.60 -9.79
C GLN A 447 1.17 3.98 -9.64
N GLU A 448 1.89 5.04 -10.03
CA GLU A 448 1.37 6.40 -9.94
C GLU A 448 0.40 6.69 -11.09
N ARG A 449 -0.52 7.61 -10.82
CA ARG A 449 -1.64 8.01 -11.69
C ARG A 449 -1.16 8.45 -13.07
N VAL A 450 -1.79 7.92 -14.13
CA VAL A 450 -1.71 8.50 -15.48
C VAL A 450 -2.44 9.86 -15.46
N PRO A 451 -1.81 10.97 -15.90
CA PRO A 451 -2.50 12.25 -15.97
C PRO A 451 -3.61 12.23 -17.04
N ASP A 452 -4.71 12.93 -16.78
CA ASP A 452 -5.84 13.21 -17.69
C ASP A 452 -6.96 12.17 -17.88
N GLN A 453 -7.52 11.58 -16.80
CA GLN A 453 -8.85 10.95 -16.89
C GLN A 453 -9.74 11.28 -15.68
N ASP A 454 -10.93 11.83 -15.96
CA ASP A 454 -11.99 12.12 -14.98
C ASP A 454 -12.35 10.86 -14.16
N PHE A 455 -12.61 11.03 -12.86
CA PHE A 455 -13.09 9.96 -12.01
C PHE A 455 -14.45 9.43 -12.51
N VAL A 456 -14.44 8.25 -13.13
CA VAL A 456 -15.63 7.42 -13.30
C VAL A 456 -15.37 6.09 -12.61
N VAL A 457 -15.79 5.98 -11.35
CA VAL A 457 -15.79 4.70 -10.64
C VAL A 457 -16.91 3.86 -11.24
N GLY A 458 -16.54 2.71 -11.83
CA GLY A 458 -17.50 1.78 -12.40
C GLY A 458 -18.33 1.12 -11.29
N LYS A 459 -19.65 1.33 -11.31
CA LYS A 459 -20.58 0.65 -10.40
C LYS A 459 -20.64 -0.84 -10.71
N CYS A 460 -20.34 -1.69 -9.74
CA CYS A 460 -20.68 -3.11 -9.81
C CYS A 460 -22.17 -3.28 -9.48
N VAL A 461 -23.00 -3.55 -10.49
CA VAL A 461 -24.38 -4.01 -10.30
C VAL A 461 -24.32 -5.54 -10.20
N GLY A 462 -24.58 -6.09 -9.01
CA GLY A 462 -24.74 -7.54 -8.84
C GLY A 462 -26.05 -8.04 -9.47
N PRO A 463 -26.18 -9.35 -9.74
CA PRO A 463 -27.45 -9.91 -10.15
C PRO A 463 -28.46 -9.75 -9.00
N VAL A 464 -29.58 -9.12 -9.32
CA VAL A 464 -30.78 -9.09 -8.47
C VAL A 464 -31.36 -10.50 -8.48
N ASN A 465 -31.44 -11.13 -7.32
CA ASN A 465 -32.46 -12.11 -6.96
C ASN A 465 -32.66 -12.12 -5.45
#